data_AF-A0A1Y1L225-F1
#
_entry.id   AF-A0A1Y1L225-F1
#
_cell.length_a   1.000
_cell.length_b   1.000
_cell.length_c   1.000
_cell.angle_alpha   90.00
_cell.angle_beta   90.00
_cell.angle_gamma   90.00
#
_symmetry.space_group_name_H-M   'P 1'
#
loop_
_entity.id
_entity.type
_entity.pdbx_description
1 polymer ?
#
loop_
_entity_poly.entity_id
_entity_poly.type
_entity_poly.pdbx_seq_one_letter_code
_entity_poly.pdbx_strand_id
1 'polypeptide(L)'
;MSFRWQDKHMELFLESYQRYECLWNNKCSDYSKSNVREKAYLSMLADLNLPGLTVPDIKAKIKTIRTRYGAELCKIKNSERSGASADDVYEPRLFWFKLADVFLRSICTPKASSSNLKELESTRKGISGK
;
A
#
# COMPACT_ATOMS: atom_id res chain seq x y z
N MET A 1 18.50 -5.23 6.77
CA MET A 1 18.07 -6.43 6.03
C MET A 1 16.58 -6.30 5.79
N SER A 2 16.11 -6.47 4.57
CA SER A 2 14.69 -6.25 4.22
C SER A 2 13.94 -7.58 4.27
N PHE A 3 12.81 -7.63 4.97
CA PHE A 3 11.96 -8.82 5.01
C PHE A 3 11.44 -9.18 3.62
N ARG A 4 11.43 -10.49 3.29
CA ARG A 4 10.99 -10.99 1.98
C ARG A 4 9.48 -11.28 1.98
N TRP A 5 8.73 -10.38 1.36
CA TRP A 5 7.28 -10.50 1.22
C TRP A 5 6.88 -11.50 0.13
N GLN A 6 6.02 -12.44 0.48
CA GLN A 6 5.36 -13.39 -0.43
C GLN A 6 3.89 -12.98 -0.61
N ASP A 7 3.21 -13.52 -1.62
CA ASP A 7 1.80 -13.19 -1.88
C ASP A 7 0.89 -13.54 -0.69
N LYS A 8 1.07 -14.71 -0.08
CA LYS A 8 0.36 -15.10 1.16
C LYS A 8 0.61 -14.14 2.32
N HIS A 9 1.84 -13.63 2.44
CA HIS A 9 2.16 -12.63 3.47
C HIS A 9 1.45 -11.30 3.20
N MET A 10 1.21 -10.95 1.93
CA MET A 10 0.49 -9.72 1.57
C MET A 10 -0.98 -9.77 1.98
N GLU A 11 -1.65 -10.90 1.78
CA GLU A 11 -3.05 -11.07 2.17
C GLU A 11 -3.21 -10.94 3.69
N LEU A 12 -2.43 -11.72 4.45
CA LEU A 12 -2.41 -11.65 5.92
C LEU A 12 -2.04 -10.25 6.44
N PHE A 13 -1.10 -9.60 5.77
CA PHE A 13 -0.70 -8.24 6.11
C PHE A 13 -1.83 -7.24 5.92
N LEU A 14 -2.53 -7.28 4.79
CA LEU A 14 -3.62 -6.36 4.52
C LEU A 14 -4.82 -6.61 5.42
N GLU A 15 -5.14 -7.86 5.71
CA GLU A 15 -6.20 -8.20 6.66
C GLU A 15 -5.88 -7.67 8.05
N SER A 16 -4.65 -7.90 8.54
CA SER A 16 -4.21 -7.34 9.82
C SER A 16 -4.20 -5.81 9.78
N TYR A 17 -3.67 -5.21 8.72
CA TYR A 17 -3.57 -3.76 8.56
C TYR A 17 -4.95 -3.09 8.58
N GLN A 18 -5.96 -3.70 7.96
CA GLN A 18 -7.34 -3.21 7.97
C GLN A 18 -7.90 -3.12 9.40
N ARG A 19 -7.63 -4.11 10.25
CA ARG A 19 -8.08 -4.14 11.66
C ARG A 19 -7.50 -3.00 12.50
N TYR A 20 -6.30 -2.53 12.16
CA TYR A 20 -5.62 -1.47 12.89
C TYR A 20 -5.88 -0.08 12.27
N GLU A 21 -7.09 0.44 12.47
CA GLU A 21 -7.53 1.74 11.94
C GLU A 21 -6.59 2.89 12.30
N CYS A 22 -6.00 2.88 13.50
CA CYS A 22 -5.04 3.89 13.96
C CYS A 22 -3.77 3.99 13.09
N LEU A 23 -3.50 3.01 12.22
CA LEU A 23 -2.35 3.02 11.31
C LEU A 23 -2.64 3.64 9.93
N TRP A 24 -3.90 3.63 9.50
CA TRP A 24 -4.30 4.12 8.18
C TRP A 24 -5.28 5.28 8.23
N ASN A 25 -6.24 5.24 9.15
CA ASN A 25 -7.34 6.17 9.25
C ASN A 25 -6.89 7.50 9.90
N ASN A 26 -6.62 8.51 9.06
CA ASN A 26 -6.26 9.85 9.53
C ASN A 26 -7.41 10.58 10.24
N LYS A 27 -8.66 10.11 10.10
CA LYS A 27 -9.83 10.69 10.77
C LYS A 27 -10.02 10.17 12.19
N CYS A 28 -9.31 9.10 12.57
CA CYS A 28 -9.37 8.56 13.91
C CYS A 28 -8.54 9.42 14.88
N SER A 29 -9.10 9.77 16.04
CA SER A 29 -8.40 10.54 17.07
C SER A 29 -7.12 9.85 17.56
N ASP A 30 -7.07 8.52 17.47
CA ASP A 30 -5.91 7.72 17.87
C ASP A 30 -4.76 7.73 16.84
N TYR A 31 -4.99 8.24 15.63
CA TYR A 31 -3.95 8.38 14.61
C TYR A 31 -2.83 9.35 15.04
N SER A 32 -3.18 10.38 15.80
CA SER A 32 -2.21 11.35 16.33
C SER A 32 -1.40 10.79 17.50
N LYS A 33 -1.93 9.76 18.20
CA LYS A 33 -1.30 9.20 19.40
C LYS A 33 -0.16 8.23 19.02
N SER A 34 1.08 8.69 19.21
CA SER A 34 2.29 7.88 18.95
C SER A 34 2.27 6.52 19.67
N ASN A 35 1.89 6.49 20.95
CA ASN A 35 1.82 5.26 21.75
C ASN A 35 0.83 4.24 21.20
N VAL A 36 -0.33 4.68 20.68
CA VAL A 36 -1.33 3.76 20.11
C VAL A 36 -0.82 3.16 18.81
N ARG A 37 -0.18 3.98 17.96
CA ARG A 37 0.42 3.50 16.72
C ARG A 37 1.57 2.52 16.96
N GLU A 38 2.42 2.79 17.94
CA GLU A 38 3.51 1.88 18.28
C GLU A 38 2.99 0.53 18.76
N LYS A 39 2.01 0.54 19.67
CA LYS A 39 1.31 -0.68 20.09
C LYS A 39 0.69 -1.42 18.91
N ALA A 40 0.01 -0.71 18.00
CA ALA A 40 -0.58 -1.33 16.82
C ALA A 40 0.47 -1.98 15.90
N TYR A 41 1.65 -1.38 15.70
CA TYR A 41 2.72 -2.05 14.94
C TYR A 41 3.23 -3.32 15.63
N LEU A 42 3.36 -3.31 16.96
CA LEU A 42 3.79 -4.47 17.72
C LEU A 42 2.73 -5.58 17.71
N SER A 43 1.46 -5.22 17.87
CA SER A 43 0.34 -6.16 17.76
C SER A 43 0.28 -6.78 16.37
N MET A 44 0.39 -5.96 15.31
CA MET A 44 0.41 -6.42 13.93
C MET A 44 1.62 -7.33 13.64
N LEU A 45 2.79 -7.04 14.26
CA LEU A 45 3.95 -7.92 14.18
C LEU A 45 3.67 -9.28 14.82
N ALA A 46 3.00 -9.30 15.97
CA ALA A 46 2.63 -10.52 16.68
C ALA A 46 1.58 -11.33 15.91
N ASP A 47 0.55 -10.68 15.35
CA ASP A 47 -0.50 -11.30 14.53
C ASP A 47 0.09 -11.98 13.29
N LEU A 48 1.02 -11.32 12.60
CA LEU A 48 1.65 -11.86 11.40
C LEU A 48 2.52 -13.08 11.74
N ASN A 49 3.13 -13.11 12.93
CA ASN A 49 3.97 -14.20 13.44
C ASN A 49 5.04 -14.68 12.43
N LEU A 50 5.57 -13.77 11.61
CA LEU A 50 6.51 -14.11 10.53
C LEU A 50 7.97 -14.08 11.04
N PRO A 51 8.77 -15.12 10.78
CA PRO A 51 10.15 -15.18 11.25
C PRO A 51 11.02 -14.12 10.54
N GLY A 52 11.71 -13.29 11.34
CA GLY A 52 12.57 -12.23 10.82
C GLY A 52 11.83 -10.97 10.35
N LEU A 53 10.50 -10.90 10.54
CA LEU A 53 9.76 -9.66 10.34
C LEU A 53 10.03 -8.72 11.51
N THR A 54 10.15 -7.42 11.24
CA THR A 54 10.36 -6.40 12.26
C THR A 54 9.41 -5.21 12.09
N VAL A 55 9.21 -4.42 13.15
CA VAL A 55 8.43 -3.17 13.08
C VAL A 55 8.87 -2.23 11.95
N PRO A 56 10.18 -1.97 11.70
CA PRO A 56 10.58 -1.14 10.57
C PRO A 56 10.21 -1.74 9.21
N ASP A 57 10.20 -3.07 9.04
CA ASP A 57 9.70 -3.71 7.82
C ASP A 57 8.21 -3.46 7.62
N ILE A 58 7.40 -3.55 8.68
CA ILE A 58 5.96 -3.24 8.63
C ILE A 58 5.75 -1.78 8.21
N LYS A 59 6.48 -0.84 8.84
CA LYS A 59 6.41 0.59 8.48
C LYS A 59 6.80 0.84 7.02
N ALA A 60 7.89 0.23 6.55
CA ALA A 60 8.34 0.34 5.16
C ALA A 60 7.32 -0.27 4.19
N LYS A 61 6.67 -1.36 4.58
CA LYS A 61 5.66 -2.04 3.79
C LYS A 61 4.39 -1.20 3.66
N ILE A 62 3.89 -0.63 4.75
CA ILE A 62 2.76 0.32 4.74
C ILE A 62 3.06 1.48 3.79
N LYS A 63 4.25 2.09 3.90
CA LYS A 63 4.67 3.17 3.01
C LYS A 63 4.62 2.74 1.55
N THR A 64 5.16 1.57 1.22
CA THR A 64 5.18 1.03 -0.14
C THR A 64 3.77 0.78 -0.68
N ILE A 65 2.89 0.18 0.12
CA ILE A 65 1.50 -0.08 -0.24
C ILE A 65 0.77 1.22 -0.54
N ARG A 66 0.87 2.21 0.35
CA ARG A 66 0.20 3.52 0.17
C ARG A 66 0.72 4.25 -1.07
N THR A 67 2.04 4.25 -1.30
CA THR A 67 2.61 4.86 -2.50
C THR A 67 2.13 4.19 -3.77
N ARG A 68 2.17 2.85 -3.84
CA ARG A 68 1.71 2.10 -5.02
C ARG A 68 0.21 2.26 -5.24
N TYR A 69 -0.59 2.11 -4.19
CA TYR A 69 -2.04 2.29 -4.25
C TYR A 69 -2.42 3.70 -4.74
N GLY A 70 -1.78 4.75 -4.23
CA GLY A 70 -2.00 6.11 -4.69
C GLY A 70 -1.62 6.31 -6.16
N ALA A 71 -0.52 5.72 -6.62
CA ALA A 71 -0.12 5.78 -8.03
C ALA A 71 -1.13 5.07 -8.95
N GLU A 72 -1.62 3.90 -8.55
CA GLU A 72 -2.66 3.17 -9.29
C GLU A 72 -3.98 3.96 -9.31
N LEU A 73 -4.41 4.53 -8.18
CA LEU A 73 -5.59 5.41 -8.14
C LEU A 73 -5.46 6.62 -9.07
N CYS A 74 -4.28 7.23 -9.16
CA CYS A 74 -4.04 8.33 -10.10
C CYS A 74 -4.19 7.87 -11.55
N LYS A 75 -3.70 6.67 -11.92
CA LYS A 75 -3.87 6.13 -13.27
C LYS A 75 -5.33 5.89 -13.62
N ILE A 76 -6.09 5.27 -12.71
CA ILE A 76 -7.55 5.04 -12.86
C ILE A 76 -8.26 6.38 -13.12
N LYS A 77 -8.03 7.37 -12.25
CA LYS A 77 -8.65 8.69 -12.42
C LYS A 77 -8.23 9.42 -13.69
N ASN A 78 -6.98 9.25 -14.12
CA ASN A 78 -6.49 9.87 -15.35
C ASN A 78 -7.12 9.22 -16.59
N SER A 79 -7.31 7.90 -16.60
CA SER A 79 -8.06 7.24 -17.68
C SER A 79 -9.51 7.70 -17.72
N GLU A 80 -10.17 7.88 -16.56
CA GLU A 80 -11.54 8.39 -16.50
C GLU A 80 -11.66 9.84 -17.03
N ARG A 81 -10.67 10.71 -16.74
CA ARG A 81 -10.72 12.14 -17.10
C ARG A 81 -10.44 12.41 -18.57
N SER A 82 -9.62 11.60 -19.24
CA SER A 82 -9.23 11.82 -20.63
C SER A 82 -10.30 11.47 -21.67
N GLY A 83 -11.54 11.21 -21.24
CA GLY A 83 -12.66 10.91 -22.14
C GLY A 83 -12.51 9.55 -22.85
N ALA A 84 -11.75 8.64 -22.25
CA ALA A 84 -11.73 7.25 -22.71
C ALA A 84 -13.16 6.69 -22.69
N SER A 85 -13.58 6.02 -23.76
CA SER A 85 -14.79 5.19 -23.74
C SER A 85 -14.72 4.24 -22.54
N ALA A 86 -15.88 3.90 -21.95
CA ALA A 86 -15.97 3.08 -20.74
C ALA A 86 -15.24 1.71 -20.79
N ASP A 87 -14.79 1.29 -21.98
CA ASP A 87 -14.01 0.07 -22.24
C ASP A 87 -12.49 0.24 -21.97
N ASP A 88 -11.96 1.46 -21.86
CA ASP A 88 -10.52 1.77 -21.74
C ASP A 88 -10.10 2.26 -20.33
N VAL A 89 -10.93 1.99 -19.31
CA VAL A 89 -10.58 2.34 -17.92
C VAL A 89 -9.44 1.44 -17.43
N TYR A 90 -8.34 2.04 -16.97
CA TYR A 90 -7.20 1.30 -16.46
C TYR A 90 -7.57 0.40 -15.28
N GLU A 91 -7.40 -0.93 -15.42
CA GLU A 91 -7.55 -1.86 -14.31
C GLU A 91 -6.18 -2.17 -13.66
N PRO A 92 -6.01 -1.95 -12.34
CA PRO A 92 -4.77 -2.27 -11.65
C PRO A 92 -4.55 -3.79 -11.60
N ARG A 93 -3.39 -4.23 -12.08
CA ARG A 93 -3.01 -5.67 -12.16
C ARG A 93 -2.55 -6.28 -10.84
N LEU A 94 -2.53 -5.50 -9.76
CA LEU A 94 -2.08 -5.93 -8.45
C LEU A 94 -3.21 -6.71 -7.77
N PHE A 95 -3.01 -8.01 -7.52
CA PHE A 95 -4.03 -8.85 -6.88
C PHE A 95 -4.52 -8.30 -5.53
N TRP A 96 -3.61 -7.68 -4.77
CA TRP A 96 -3.89 -7.11 -3.46
C TRP A 96 -4.54 -5.71 -3.53
N PHE A 97 -4.60 -5.08 -4.70
CA PHE A 97 -5.20 -3.75 -4.85
C PHE A 97 -6.65 -3.75 -4.40
N LYS A 98 -7.43 -4.76 -4.83
CA LYS A 98 -8.84 -4.90 -4.47
C LYS A 98 -9.02 -5.00 -2.95
N LEU A 99 -8.14 -5.72 -2.26
CA LEU A 99 -8.14 -5.83 -0.79
C LEU A 99 -7.86 -4.48 -0.12
N ALA A 100 -6.86 -3.75 -0.63
CA ALA A 100 -6.50 -2.45 -0.10
C ALA A 100 -7.57 -1.38 -0.38
N ASP A 101 -8.26 -1.46 -1.52
CA ASP A 101 -9.28 -0.49 -1.93
C ASP A 101 -10.46 -0.45 -0.95
N VAL A 102 -10.83 -1.58 -0.35
CA VAL A 102 -11.95 -1.70 0.62
C VAL A 102 -11.88 -0.66 1.74
N PHE A 103 -10.68 -0.39 2.26
CA PHE A 103 -10.50 0.53 3.40
C PHE A 103 -9.68 1.78 3.02
N LEU A 104 -8.74 1.70 2.07
CA LEU A 104 -7.94 2.84 1.67
C LEU A 104 -8.69 3.83 0.78
N ARG A 105 -9.71 3.41 0.03
CA ARG A 105 -10.43 4.30 -0.91
C ARG A 105 -11.08 5.49 -0.22
N SER A 106 -11.61 5.29 0.99
CA SER A 106 -12.28 6.32 1.78
C SER A 106 -11.33 7.38 2.36
N ILE A 107 -10.08 6.99 2.63
CA ILE A 107 -9.08 7.85 3.28
C ILE A 107 -8.04 8.42 2.31
N CYS A 108 -7.84 7.75 1.17
CA CYS A 108 -6.89 8.15 0.15
C CYS A 108 -7.61 9.03 -0.84
N THR A 109 -7.70 10.33 -0.53
CA THR A 109 -8.07 11.32 -1.54
C THR A 109 -6.90 11.44 -2.51
N PRO A 110 -7.05 11.06 -3.79
CA PRO A 110 -6.01 11.34 -4.77
C PRO A 110 -5.85 12.85 -4.81
N LYS A 111 -4.65 13.31 -4.44
CA LYS A 111 -4.32 14.73 -4.41
C LYS A 111 -4.54 15.23 -5.84
N ALA A 112 -5.39 16.24 -6.03
CA ALA A 112 -5.52 16.91 -7.32
C ALA A 112 -4.11 17.30 -7.79
N SER A 113 -3.75 16.87 -9.00
CA SER A 113 -2.40 16.87 -9.54
C SER A 113 -1.63 18.15 -9.23
N SER A 114 -0.53 18.01 -8.50
CA SER A 114 0.68 18.73 -8.86
C SER A 114 1.63 17.70 -9.45
N SER A 115 1.70 17.73 -10.77
CA SER A 115 2.55 16.94 -11.64
C SER A 115 3.92 16.69 -11.02
N ASN A 116 4.31 15.43 -10.88
CA ASN A 116 5.68 14.91 -10.94
C ASN A 116 5.65 13.40 -10.70
N LEU A 117 5.32 12.66 -11.76
CA LEU A 117 5.49 11.21 -11.83
C LEU A 117 7.00 10.93 -11.90
N LYS A 118 7.66 10.76 -10.74
CA LYS A 118 8.95 10.05 -10.74
C LYS A 118 8.68 8.56 -10.84
N GLU A 119 8.62 8.13 -12.11
CA GLU A 119 9.15 6.87 -12.62
C GLU A 119 9.89 6.04 -11.54
N LEU A 120 9.16 5.09 -10.96
CA LEU A 120 9.76 4.01 -10.18
C LEU A 120 9.98 2.86 -11.16
N GLU A 121 11.07 2.99 -11.92
CA GLU A 121 11.59 1.92 -12.76
C GLU A 121 11.72 0.64 -11.92
N SER A 122 10.97 -0.35 -12.38
CA SER A 122 11.04 -1.72 -11.93
C SER A 122 12.40 -2.29 -12.33
N THR A 123 13.40 -2.22 -11.44
CA THR A 123 14.63 -3.00 -11.60
C THR A 123 14.28 -4.48 -11.47
N ARG A 124 13.94 -5.12 -12.59
CA ARG A 124 13.82 -6.58 -12.70
C ARG A 124 14.62 -7.08 -13.89
N LYS A 125 15.77 -7.67 -13.53
CA LYS A 125 16.58 -8.70 -14.21
C LYS A 125 17.38 -8.32 -15.46
N GLY A 126 18.69 -8.54 -15.33
CA GLY A 126 19.59 -8.97 -16.40
C GLY A 126 20.77 -9.72 -15.79
N ILE A 127 20.64 -11.03 -15.64
CA ILE A 127 21.78 -11.95 -15.49
C ILE A 127 22.23 -12.26 -16.93
N SER A 128 23.48 -11.98 -17.30
CA SER A 128 24.26 -12.78 -18.27
C SER A 128 25.67 -12.19 -18.52
N GLY A 129 26.71 -13.01 -18.29
CA GLY A 129 27.84 -13.14 -19.22
C GLY A 129 29.10 -12.31 -18.95
N LYS A 130 30.08 -12.87 -18.24
CA LYS A 130 31.22 -13.61 -18.82
C LYS A 130 32.01 -14.30 -17.71
#